data_AF-A0A8S3IC21-F1
#
_entry.id   AF-A0A8S3IC21-F1
#
_cell.length_a   1.000
_cell.length_b   1.000
_cell.length_c   1.000
_cell.angle_alpha   90.00
_cell.angle_beta   90.00
_cell.angle_gamma   90.00
#
_symmetry.space_group_name_H-M   'P 1'
#
loop_
_entity.id
_entity.type
_entity.pdbx_description
1 polymer ?
#
loop_
_entity_poly.entity_id
_entity_poly.type
_entity_poly.pdbx_seq_one_letter_code
_entity_poly.pdbx_strand_id
1 'polypeptide(L)'
;ETLSLTSEASSMPIDNEFDDMLNNNDIESLSQELANRGPQLCEKQIRYLYDIFLMADCYDWAFLFSLILKSQTMINQVISAVRIQDLPTQIIALQRGLVELETWADIECPEYKPLLLSVRNQAQALLNQRRASVPSTSQSAPTKK
;
A
#
# COMPACT_ATOMS: atom_id res chain seq x y z
N GLU A 1 -27.74 16.42 -75.83
CA GLU A 1 -27.65 15.14 -75.09
C GLU A 1 -26.60 15.30 -74.00
N THR A 2 -27.02 15.45 -72.75
CA THR A 2 -26.13 15.60 -71.58
C THR A 2 -26.10 14.26 -70.84
N LEU A 3 -24.98 13.55 -70.91
CA LEU A 3 -24.73 12.33 -70.14
C LEU A 3 -24.39 12.72 -68.70
N SER A 4 -25.25 12.35 -67.76
CA SER A 4 -25.02 12.49 -66.32
C SER A 4 -24.22 11.28 -65.84
N LEU A 5 -22.95 11.48 -65.50
CA LEU A 5 -22.13 10.52 -64.75
C LEU A 5 -22.44 10.67 -63.27
N THR A 6 -23.30 9.81 -62.71
CA THR A 6 -23.39 9.65 -61.26
C THR A 6 -22.24 8.76 -60.81
N SER A 7 -21.17 9.38 -60.31
CA SER A 7 -20.15 8.70 -59.52
C SER A 7 -20.75 8.28 -58.19
N GLU A 8 -20.89 6.98 -57.98
CA GLU A 8 -21.10 6.38 -56.65
C GLU A 8 -19.94 6.80 -55.74
N ALA A 9 -20.21 7.69 -54.79
CA ALA A 9 -19.38 7.86 -53.61
C ALA A 9 -20.06 7.09 -52.48
N SER A 10 -19.71 5.80 -52.37
CA SER A 10 -19.94 5.03 -51.16
C SER A 10 -19.03 5.63 -50.08
N SER A 11 -19.57 6.55 -49.29
CA SER A 11 -18.92 7.01 -48.07
C SER A 11 -18.99 5.88 -47.05
N MET A 12 -17.93 5.10 -46.93
CA MET A 12 -17.72 4.28 -45.73
C MET A 12 -17.52 5.24 -44.55
N PRO A 13 -18.32 5.13 -43.47
CA PRO A 13 -18.07 5.91 -42.26
C PRO A 13 -16.81 5.34 -41.61
N ILE A 14 -15.69 6.04 -41.79
CA ILE A 14 -14.43 5.79 -41.12
C ILE A 14 -14.41 6.69 -39.88
N ASP A 15 -14.27 6.04 -38.73
CA ASP A 15 -13.77 6.55 -37.44
C ASP A 15 -14.73 7.30 -36.51
N ASN A 16 -15.72 6.59 -35.95
CA ASN A 16 -16.28 6.89 -34.61
C ASN A 16 -15.99 5.80 -33.56
N GLU A 17 -15.33 4.69 -33.93
CA GLU A 17 -15.02 3.59 -32.98
C GLU A 17 -13.87 3.93 -32.00
N PHE A 18 -13.08 4.98 -32.28
CA PHE A 18 -12.05 5.44 -31.34
C PHE A 18 -12.62 6.31 -30.22
N ASP A 19 -13.71 7.02 -30.49
CA ASP A 19 -14.38 7.93 -29.54
C ASP A 19 -15.19 7.16 -28.49
N ASP A 20 -15.62 5.94 -28.81
CA ASP A 20 -16.32 5.03 -27.90
C ASP A 20 -15.37 4.23 -26.98
N MET A 21 -14.05 4.30 -27.25
CA MET A 21 -13.03 3.56 -26.48
C MET A 21 -12.47 4.34 -25.28
N LEU A 22 -12.74 5.65 -25.21
CA LEU A 22 -12.36 6.53 -24.11
C LEU A 22 -13.58 7.35 -23.71
N ASN A 23 -14.40 6.81 -22.82
CA ASN A 23 -15.52 7.57 -22.28
C ASN A 23 -14.96 8.79 -21.54
N ASN A 24 -15.63 9.94 -21.60
CA ASN A 24 -15.18 11.16 -20.90
C ASN A 24 -14.95 10.91 -19.39
N ASN A 25 -15.65 9.93 -18.81
CA ASN A 25 -15.45 9.45 -17.44
C ASN A 25 -14.09 8.77 -17.21
N ASP A 26 -13.55 8.06 -18.21
CA ASP A 26 -12.25 7.39 -18.11
C ASP A 26 -11.12 8.40 -18.15
N ILE A 27 -11.25 9.45 -18.97
CA ILE A 27 -10.30 10.57 -19.02
C ILE A 27 -10.29 11.34 -17.69
N GLU A 28 -11.47 11.64 -17.14
CA GLU A 28 -11.60 12.29 -15.83
C GLU A 28 -11.01 11.42 -14.71
N SER A 29 -11.26 10.10 -14.74
CA SER A 29 -10.66 9.15 -13.80
C SER A 29 -9.13 9.12 -13.92
N LEU A 30 -8.58 9.11 -15.13
CA LEU A 30 -7.13 9.14 -15.36
C LEU A 30 -6.52 10.46 -14.88
N SER A 31 -7.20 11.57 -15.15
CA SER A 31 -6.83 12.91 -14.71
C SER A 31 -6.79 13.01 -13.19
N GLN A 32 -7.82 12.51 -12.52
CA GLN A 32 -7.86 12.41 -11.06
C GLN A 32 -6.76 11.49 -10.52
N GLU A 33 -6.51 10.35 -11.16
CA GLU A 33 -5.43 9.46 -10.73
C GLU A 33 -4.05 10.11 -10.86
N LEU A 34 -3.81 10.87 -11.93
CA LEU A 34 -2.58 11.63 -12.11
C LEU A 34 -2.47 12.79 -11.11
N ALA A 35 -3.56 13.51 -10.84
CA ALA A 35 -3.59 14.60 -9.86
C ALA A 35 -3.39 14.09 -8.43
N ASN A 36 -3.86 12.88 -8.13
CA ASN A 36 -3.73 12.22 -6.84
C ASN A 36 -2.34 11.58 -6.63
N ARG A 37 -1.58 11.36 -7.70
CA ARG A 37 -0.19 10.90 -7.61
C ARG A 37 0.74 12.11 -7.56
N GLY A 38 1.49 12.23 -6.47
CA GLY A 38 2.50 13.26 -6.32
C GLY A 38 3.61 13.18 -7.40
N PRO A 39 4.52 14.16 -7.48
CA PRO A 39 5.58 14.17 -8.48
C PRO A 39 6.42 12.88 -8.44
N GLN A 40 6.68 12.29 -9.62
CA GLN A 40 7.48 11.07 -9.79
C GLN A 40 8.88 11.16 -9.14
N LEU A 41 9.44 12.36 -9.07
CA LEU A 41 10.72 12.61 -8.40
C LEU A 41 10.62 12.37 -6.88
N CYS A 42 9.58 12.87 -6.24
CA CYS A 42 9.36 12.68 -4.80
C CYS A 42 9.16 11.19 -4.48
N GLU A 43 8.39 10.48 -5.31
CA GLU A 43 8.18 9.04 -5.15
C GLU A 43 9.50 8.25 -5.20
N LYS A 44 10.38 8.58 -6.17
CA LYS A 44 11.72 7.98 -6.25
C LYS A 44 12.57 8.30 -5.02
N GLN A 45 12.56 9.55 -4.56
CA GLN A 45 13.30 9.96 -3.36
C GLN A 45 12.81 9.23 -2.11
N ILE A 46 11.50 9.07 -1.94
CA ILE A 46 10.92 8.34 -0.81
C ILE A 46 11.31 6.85 -0.87
N ARG A 47 11.36 6.23 -2.06
CA ARG A 47 11.88 4.86 -2.19
C ARG A 47 13.33 4.74 -1.76
N TYR A 48 14.20 5.68 -2.16
CA TYR A 48 15.58 5.67 -1.71
C TYR A 48 15.70 5.84 -0.18
N LEU A 49 14.89 6.72 0.42
CA LEU A 49 14.84 6.86 1.86
C LEU A 49 14.38 5.57 2.54
N TYR A 50 13.34 4.93 2.02
CA TYR A 50 12.90 3.64 2.51
C TYR A 50 14.04 2.62 2.55
N ASP A 51 14.78 2.45 1.45
CA ASP A 51 15.88 1.48 1.38
C ASP A 51 16.98 1.80 2.39
N ILE A 52 17.36 3.08 2.51
CA ILE A 52 18.39 3.54 3.47
C ILE A 52 17.97 3.22 4.91
N PHE A 53 16.74 3.56 5.29
CA PHE A 53 16.25 3.36 6.64
C PHE A 53 16.00 1.88 6.95
N LEU A 54 15.58 1.08 5.96
CA LEU A 54 15.44 -0.36 6.11
C LEU A 54 16.80 -1.03 6.35
N MET A 55 17.84 -0.63 5.59
CA MET A 55 19.21 -1.15 5.79
C MET A 55 19.83 -0.70 7.13
N ALA A 56 19.38 0.43 7.67
CA ALA A 56 19.83 0.95 8.97
C ALA A 56 19.02 0.42 10.16
N ASP A 57 18.19 -0.62 9.98
CA ASP A 57 17.30 -1.19 11.00
C ASP A 57 16.34 -0.17 11.65
N CYS A 58 16.06 0.92 10.94
CA CYS A 58 15.16 1.99 11.38
C CYS A 58 13.73 1.72 10.89
N TYR A 59 13.11 0.69 11.46
CA TYR A 59 11.83 0.15 10.97
C TYR A 59 10.63 1.08 11.07
N ASP A 60 10.57 1.95 12.08
CA ASP A 60 9.48 2.92 12.23
C ASP A 60 9.40 3.86 11.01
N TRP A 61 10.55 4.38 10.59
CA TRP A 61 10.66 5.27 9.43
C TRP A 61 10.48 4.54 8.11
N ALA A 62 11.07 3.34 7.97
CA ALA A 62 10.85 2.51 6.80
C ALA A 62 9.35 2.16 6.63
N PHE A 63 8.66 1.87 7.74
CA PHE A 63 7.22 1.66 7.74
C PHE A 63 6.46 2.90 7.30
N LEU A 64 6.77 4.08 7.86
CA LEU A 64 6.14 5.34 7.48
C LEU A 64 6.30 5.65 5.98
N PHE A 65 7.51 5.50 5.43
CA PHE A 65 7.73 5.71 3.99
C PHE A 65 6.94 4.71 3.13
N SER A 66 6.84 3.46 3.56
CA SER A 66 6.05 2.45 2.85
C SER A 66 4.54 2.76 2.85
N LEU A 67 4.03 3.39 3.91
CA LEU A 67 2.65 3.89 3.99
C LEU A 67 2.43 5.10 3.09
N ILE A 68 3.36 6.06 3.08
CA ILE A 68 3.29 7.24 2.18
C ILE A 68 3.26 6.79 0.72
N LEU A 69 4.06 5.77 0.36
CA LEU A 69 4.06 5.16 -0.96
C LEU A 69 2.85 4.26 -1.23
N LYS A 70 1.98 4.04 -0.22
CA LYS A 70 0.84 3.12 -0.25
C LYS A 70 1.20 1.72 -0.80
N SER A 71 2.42 1.26 -0.51
CA SER A 71 2.98 0.04 -1.12
C SER A 71 2.94 -1.14 -0.15
N GLN A 72 1.98 -2.05 -0.37
CA GLN A 72 1.84 -3.26 0.44
C GLN A 72 3.12 -4.13 0.44
N THR A 73 3.81 -4.21 -0.70
CA THR A 73 5.05 -4.99 -0.82
C THR A 73 6.13 -4.47 0.13
N MET A 74 6.30 -3.15 0.20
CA MET A 74 7.31 -2.51 1.05
C MET A 74 6.94 -2.62 2.53
N ILE A 75 5.64 -2.53 2.85
CA ILE A 75 5.13 -2.77 4.20
C ILE A 75 5.45 -4.21 4.65
N ASN A 76 5.17 -5.20 3.80
CA ASN A 76 5.43 -6.61 4.10
C ASN A 76 6.92 -6.88 4.32
N GLN A 77 7.81 -6.20 3.59
CA GLN A 77 9.25 -6.31 3.77
C GLN A 77 9.70 -5.80 5.15
N VAL A 78 9.16 -4.66 5.61
CA VAL A 78 9.44 -4.14 6.97
C VAL A 78 8.97 -5.11 8.04
N ILE A 79 7.71 -5.58 7.92
CA ILE A 79 7.12 -6.56 8.85
C ILE A 79 7.95 -7.84 8.91
N SER A 80 8.41 -8.33 7.75
CA SER A 80 9.27 -9.52 7.68
C SER A 80 10.65 -9.28 8.30
N ALA A 81 11.26 -8.11 8.08
CA ALA A 81 12.57 -7.77 8.64
C ALA A 81 12.51 -7.71 10.18
N VAL A 82 11.51 -7.01 10.73
CA VAL A 82 11.25 -6.97 12.18
C VAL A 82 11.02 -8.37 12.74
N ARG A 83 10.29 -9.23 12.01
CA ARG A 83 10.05 -10.63 12.42
C ARG A 83 11.34 -11.44 12.48
N ILE A 84 12.19 -11.33 11.47
CA ILE A 84 13.43 -12.12 11.35
C ILE A 84 14.42 -11.74 12.46
N GLN A 85 14.50 -10.45 12.79
CA GLN A 85 15.41 -9.96 13.83
C GLN A 85 14.85 -10.12 15.26
N ASP A 86 13.60 -10.57 15.42
CA ASP A 86 12.89 -10.76 16.69
C ASP A 86 13.09 -9.61 17.69
N LEU A 87 12.86 -8.36 17.26
CA LEU A 87 12.95 -7.19 18.14
C LEU A 87 11.62 -6.96 18.88
N PRO A 88 11.53 -7.21 20.20
CA PRO A 88 10.27 -7.05 20.93
C PRO A 88 9.78 -5.62 21.02
N THR A 89 10.68 -4.68 21.23
CA THR A 89 10.35 -3.26 21.30
C THR A 89 9.80 -2.74 19.98
N GLN A 90 10.41 -3.14 18.85
CA GLN A 90 9.98 -2.74 17.51
C GLN A 90 8.57 -3.26 17.17
N ILE A 91 8.27 -4.52 17.48
CA ILE A 91 6.92 -5.08 17.23
C ILE A 91 5.84 -4.31 18.01
N ILE A 92 6.11 -3.99 19.28
CA ILE A 92 5.16 -3.24 20.12
C ILE A 92 4.99 -1.81 19.59
N ALA A 93 6.10 -1.15 19.21
CA ALA A 93 6.10 0.19 18.65
C ALA A 93 5.29 0.25 17.33
N LEU A 94 5.55 -0.68 16.41
CA LEU A 94 4.84 -0.78 15.13
C LEU A 94 3.34 -0.94 15.32
N GLN A 95 2.91 -1.76 16.28
CA GLN A 95 1.50 -1.96 16.56
C GLN A 95 0.83 -0.74 17.18
N ARG A 96 1.50 -0.09 18.15
CA ARG A 96 0.98 1.14 18.73
C ARG A 96 0.82 2.20 17.65
N GLY A 97 1.86 2.38 16.82
CA GLY A 97 1.82 3.32 15.69
C GLY A 97 0.71 2.99 14.70
N LEU A 98 0.45 1.71 14.44
CA LEU A 98 -0.64 1.30 13.53
C LEU A 98 -2.03 1.65 14.09
N VAL A 99 -2.26 1.48 15.39
CA VAL A 99 -3.53 1.87 16.04
C VAL A 99 -3.71 3.39 16.03
N GLU A 100 -2.64 4.14 16.29
CA GLU A 100 -2.64 5.60 16.22
C GLU A 100 -2.92 6.09 14.80
N LEU A 101 -2.31 5.46 13.79
CA LEU A 101 -2.55 5.77 12.37
C LEU A 101 -3.97 5.43 11.92
N GLU A 102 -4.54 4.33 12.41
CA GLU A 102 -5.93 3.96 12.13
C GLU A 102 -6.89 5.04 12.66
N THR A 103 -6.65 5.49 13.89
CA THR A 103 -7.42 6.58 14.52
C THR A 103 -7.24 7.91 13.80
N TRP A 104 -6.02 8.23 13.36
CA TRP A 104 -5.77 9.41 12.53
C TRP A 104 -6.50 9.32 11.18
N ALA A 105 -6.47 8.15 10.52
CA ALA A 105 -7.14 7.94 9.24
C ALA A 105 -8.68 8.02 9.37
N ASP A 106 -9.25 7.68 10.53
CA ASP A 106 -10.68 7.89 10.81
C ASP A 106 -11.09 9.38 10.70
N ILE A 107 -10.19 10.29 11.09
CA ILE A 107 -10.50 11.70 11.27
C ILE A 107 -10.02 12.52 10.07
N GLU A 108 -8.80 12.29 9.61
CA GLU A 108 -8.10 13.17 8.67
C GLU A 108 -8.08 12.63 7.24
N CYS A 109 -7.96 11.30 7.07
CA CYS A 109 -7.80 10.71 5.74
C CYS A 109 -8.37 9.27 5.63
N PRO A 110 -9.69 9.13 5.44
CA PRO A 110 -10.37 7.83 5.42
C PRO A 110 -9.87 6.86 4.33
N GLU A 111 -9.29 7.40 3.25
CA GLU A 111 -8.74 6.62 2.14
C GLU A 111 -7.59 5.70 2.54
N TYR A 112 -6.91 5.98 3.66
CA TYR A 112 -5.84 5.11 4.17
C TYR A 112 -6.38 3.88 4.91
N LYS A 113 -7.65 3.85 5.31
CA LYS A 113 -8.21 2.75 6.10
C LYS A 113 -8.04 1.37 5.47
N PRO A 114 -8.35 1.15 4.18
CA PRO A 114 -8.24 -0.19 3.59
C PRO A 114 -6.80 -0.72 3.66
N LEU A 115 -5.82 0.16 3.44
CA LEU A 115 -4.41 -0.18 3.58
C LEU A 115 -4.05 -0.52 5.03
N LEU A 116 -4.43 0.33 5.99
CA LEU A 116 -4.11 0.12 7.40
C LEU A 116 -4.75 -1.16 7.96
N LEU A 117 -5.99 -1.48 7.56
CA LEU A 117 -6.68 -2.72 7.94
C LEU A 117 -5.99 -3.97 7.36
N SER A 118 -5.53 -3.91 6.10
CA SER A 118 -4.74 -5.00 5.48
C SER A 118 -3.47 -5.28 6.28
N VAL A 119 -2.78 -4.21 6.72
CA VAL A 119 -1.54 -4.30 7.50
C VAL A 119 -1.77 -4.80 8.93
N ARG A 120 -2.89 -4.42 9.55
CA ARG A 120 -3.25 -4.82 10.93
C ARG A 120 -3.27 -6.33 11.11
N ASN A 121 -3.87 -7.05 10.16
CA ASN A 121 -3.93 -8.51 10.22
C ASN A 121 -2.53 -9.14 10.24
N GLN A 122 -1.60 -8.59 9.45
CA GLN A 122 -0.22 -9.07 9.41
C GLN A 122 0.56 -8.73 10.68
N ALA A 123 0.41 -7.50 11.18
CA ALA A 123 1.04 -7.08 12.42
C ALA A 123 0.55 -7.89 13.64
N GLN A 124 -0.72 -8.29 13.66
CA GLN A 124 -1.28 -9.16 14.70
C GLN A 124 -0.70 -10.59 14.63
N ALA A 125 -0.49 -11.13 13.41
CA ALA A 125 0.12 -12.44 13.24
C ALA A 125 1.54 -12.49 13.84
N LEU A 126 2.32 -11.41 13.72
CA LEU A 126 3.65 -11.32 14.33
C LEU A 126 3.64 -11.49 15.85
N LEU A 127 2.69 -10.87 16.55
CA LEU A 127 2.57 -11.02 18.01
C LEU A 127 2.17 -12.44 18.43
N ASN A 128 1.21 -13.02 17.72
CA ASN A 128 0.69 -14.35 18.05
C ASN A 128 1.78 -15.41 17.88
N GLN A 129 2.62 -15.28 16.85
CA GLN A 129 3.77 -16.15 16.64
C GLN A 129 4.78 -16.06 17.80
N ARG A 130 5.09 -14.85 18.29
CA ARG A 130 5.95 -14.69 19.48
C ARG A 130 5.33 -15.35 20.71
N ARG A 131 4.03 -15.14 20.96
CA ARG A 131 3.38 -15.73 22.12
C ARG A 131 3.46 -17.26 22.10
N ALA A 132 3.45 -17.87 20.91
CA ALA A 132 3.63 -19.31 20.73
C ALA A 132 5.09 -19.78 20.87
N SER A 133 6.09 -18.92 20.64
CA SER A 133 7.51 -19.27 20.75
C SER A 133 8.12 -19.08 22.14
N VAL A 134 7.44 -18.41 23.07
CA VAL A 134 7.82 -18.37 24.49
C VAL A 134 7.35 -19.65 25.18
N PRO A 135 8.24 -20.59 25.56
CA PRO A 135 7.83 -21.77 26.30
C PRO A 135 7.41 -21.35 27.70
N SER A 136 6.23 -21.81 28.12
CA SER A 136 5.81 -21.84 29.52
C SER A 136 6.85 -22.60 30.37
N THR A 137 7.81 -21.87 30.93
CA THR A 137 8.67 -22.27 32.05
C THR A 137 8.26 -21.34 33.19
N SER A 138 7.44 -21.71 34.19
CA SER A 138 7.74 -22.71 35.21
C SER A 138 6.44 -23.08 35.96
N GLN A 139 6.07 -24.36 35.97
CA GLN A 139 5.30 -24.96 37.06
C GLN A 139 6.07 -26.18 37.57
N SER A 140 6.61 -26.08 38.79
CA SER A 140 6.89 -27.17 39.75
C SER A 140 7.71 -26.58 40.90
N ALA A 141 7.48 -26.78 42.20
CA ALA A 141 6.50 -27.45 43.04
C ALA A 141 6.84 -27.01 44.50
N PRO A 142 5.98 -27.22 45.52
CA PRO A 142 6.19 -26.67 46.87
C PRO A 142 7.16 -27.54 47.69
N THR A 143 8.19 -26.92 48.27
CA THR A 143 9.06 -27.57 49.27
C THR A 143 8.41 -27.50 50.64
N LYS A 144 7.85 -28.62 51.10
CA LYS A 144 7.69 -28.91 52.53
C LYS A 144 9.06 -29.30 53.11
N LYS A 145 9.53 -28.55 54.10
CA LYS A 145 10.16 -29.07 55.32
C LYS A 145 10.25 -27.95 56.36
#